data_AF-A0A7S4MUD6-F1
#
_entry.id   AF-A0A7S4MUD6-F1
#
_cell.length_a   1.000
_cell.length_b   1.000
_cell.length_c   1.000
_cell.angle_alpha   90.00
_cell.angle_beta   90.00
_cell.angle_gamma   90.00
#
_symmetry.space_group_name_H-M   'P 1'
#
loop_
_entity.id
_entity.type
_entity.pdbx_description
1 polymer ?
#
loop_
_entity_poly.entity_id
_entity_poly.type
_entity_poly.pdbx_seq_one_letter_code
_entity_poly.pdbx_strand_id
1 'polypeptide(L)'
;PKYYRISSLSSLQRQLNLYNFKRITDVANRGSSSYYHGQFLRGKPELAKDLKRTKTKRSYVHTIGADGVPMCVPGGVAALNEPNFYNMPTLNEISTLEEQQRRSPTSCGTSMMSSVYFGHQ
;
A
#
# COMPACT_ATOMS: atom_id res chain seq x y z
N PRO A 1 -0.34 -28.25 21.37
CA PRO A 1 -1.25 -28.35 20.20
C PRO A 1 -2.04 -29.67 20.21
N LYS A 2 -3.31 -29.66 20.68
CA LYS A 2 -4.12 -30.88 20.82
C LYS A 2 -4.86 -31.28 19.53
N TYR A 3 -5.29 -30.31 18.72
CA TYR A 3 -6.11 -30.53 17.53
C TYR A 3 -5.46 -30.05 16.22
N TYR A 4 -4.60 -29.02 16.30
CA TYR A 4 -3.93 -28.44 15.14
C TYR A 4 -2.44 -28.36 15.39
N ARG A 5 -1.65 -28.44 14.32
CA ARG A 5 -0.18 -28.27 14.36
C ARG A 5 0.24 -26.80 14.53
N ILE A 6 -0.65 -25.87 14.19
CA ILE A 6 -0.47 -24.42 14.37
C ILE A 6 -0.82 -23.99 15.81
N SER A 7 -0.03 -23.08 16.38
CA SER A 7 -0.25 -22.53 17.73
C SER A 7 -0.90 -21.14 17.73
N SER A 8 -0.93 -20.43 16.60
CA SER A 8 -1.41 -19.06 16.57
C SER A 8 -2.91 -18.95 16.27
N LEU A 9 -3.61 -18.16 17.10
CA LEU A 9 -5.02 -17.86 16.92
C LEU A 9 -5.29 -17.14 15.58
N SER A 10 -4.38 -16.28 15.13
CA SER A 10 -4.46 -15.62 13.83
C SER A 10 -4.55 -16.61 12.66
N SER A 11 -3.80 -17.71 12.72
CA SER A 11 -3.88 -18.75 11.69
C SER A 11 -5.26 -19.42 11.68
N LEU A 12 -5.85 -19.65 12.86
CA LEU A 12 -7.21 -20.19 12.97
C LEU A 12 -8.25 -19.19 12.44
N GLN A 13 -8.14 -17.92 12.79
CA GLN A 13 -9.00 -16.85 12.27
C GLN A 13 -8.91 -16.78 10.74
N ARG A 14 -7.71 -16.90 10.17
CA ARG A 14 -7.52 -16.93 8.72
C ARG A 14 -8.23 -18.13 8.07
N GLN A 15 -8.16 -19.31 8.68
CA GLN A 15 -8.88 -20.48 8.19
C GLN A 15 -10.40 -20.26 8.25
N LEU A 16 -10.92 -19.71 9.34
CA LEU A 16 -12.34 -19.33 9.45
C LEU A 16 -12.77 -18.37 8.35
N ASN A 17 -11.96 -17.35 8.04
CA ASN A 17 -12.24 -16.40 6.97
C ASN A 17 -12.27 -17.07 5.58
N LEU A 18 -11.44 -18.08 5.33
CA LEU A 18 -11.45 -18.82 4.05
C LEU A 18 -12.75 -19.60 3.84
N TYR A 19 -13.40 -20.03 4.91
CA TYR A 19 -14.70 -20.71 4.90
C TYR A 19 -15.87 -19.75 5.16
N ASN A 20 -15.67 -18.43 5.07
CA ASN A 20 -16.70 -17.41 5.24
C ASN A 20 -17.40 -17.43 6.62
N PHE A 21 -16.72 -17.90 7.67
CA PHE A 21 -17.23 -17.73 9.02
C PHE A 21 -17.26 -16.24 9.38
N LYS A 22 -18.39 -15.79 9.91
CA LYS A 22 -18.59 -14.39 10.31
C LYS A 22 -18.37 -14.26 11.81
N ARG A 23 -17.70 -13.17 12.21
CA ARG A 23 -17.48 -12.86 13.62
C ARG A 23 -18.76 -12.28 14.23
N ILE A 24 -19.16 -12.80 15.38
CA ILE A 24 -20.25 -12.24 16.18
C ILE A 24 -19.62 -11.19 17.10
N THR A 25 -20.01 -9.93 16.91
CA THR A 25 -19.53 -8.80 17.72
C THR A 25 -20.40 -8.51 18.94
N ASP A 26 -21.56 -9.17 19.05
CA ASP A 26 -22.52 -8.94 20.13
C ASP A 26 -21.98 -9.45 21.47
N VAL A 27 -21.42 -8.49 22.21
CA VAL A 27 -20.73 -8.64 23.50
C VAL A 27 -21.66 -8.91 24.69
N ALA A 28 -22.99 -8.81 24.51
CA ALA A 28 -23.91 -8.81 25.64
C ALA A 28 -24.07 -10.16 26.35
N ASN A 29 -23.87 -11.30 25.67
CA ASN A 29 -24.19 -12.62 26.25
C ASN A 29 -23.28 -13.79 25.83
N ARG A 30 -22.35 -13.61 24.88
CA ARG A 30 -21.44 -14.68 24.45
C ARG A 30 -20.06 -14.11 24.17
N GLY A 31 -19.03 -14.78 24.68
CA GLY A 31 -17.65 -14.28 24.76
C GLY A 31 -17.08 -13.70 23.46
N SER A 32 -16.07 -12.86 23.64
CA SER A 32 -15.46 -11.90 22.69
C SER A 32 -14.86 -12.47 21.39
N SER A 33 -15.04 -13.75 21.09
CA SER A 33 -14.45 -14.47 19.94
C SER A 33 -15.38 -15.52 19.32
N SER A 34 -16.69 -15.26 19.29
CA SER A 34 -17.68 -16.17 18.70
C SER A 34 -17.76 -16.02 17.18
N TYR A 35 -17.96 -17.13 16.46
CA TYR A 35 -18.12 -17.18 15.01
C TYR A 35 -19.39 -17.95 14.63
N TYR A 36 -20.00 -17.59 13.49
CA TYR A 36 -21.13 -18.31 12.93
C TYR A 36 -20.98 -18.58 11.43
N HIS A 37 -21.59 -19.68 10.98
CA HIS A 37 -21.75 -20.03 9.57
C HIS A 37 -23.08 -20.77 9.39
N GLY A 38 -23.86 -20.46 8.36
CA GLY A 38 -25.23 -20.98 8.20
C GLY A 38 -25.33 -22.50 8.04
N GLN A 39 -24.29 -23.11 7.46
CA GLN A 39 -24.21 -24.57 7.25
C GLN A 39 -23.48 -25.31 8.37
N PHE A 40 -22.98 -24.61 9.39
CA PHE A 40 -22.27 -25.21 10.51
C PHE A 40 -23.18 -25.26 11.75
N LEU A 41 -24.13 -26.20 11.74
CA LEU A 41 -25.15 -26.34 12.77
C LEU A 41 -24.92 -27.58 13.64
N ARG A 42 -25.11 -27.46 14.95
CA ARG A 42 -25.02 -28.60 15.88
C ARG A 42 -26.13 -29.60 15.56
N GLY A 43 -25.78 -30.88 15.47
CA GLY A 43 -26.72 -31.96 15.14
C GLY A 43 -27.00 -32.15 13.66
N LYS A 44 -26.42 -31.34 12.77
CA LYS A 44 -26.54 -31.48 11.31
C LYS A 44 -25.17 -31.49 10.61
N PRO A 45 -24.36 -32.55 10.81
CA PRO A 45 -23.02 -32.64 10.22
C PRO A 45 -23.05 -32.72 8.69
N GLU A 46 -24.15 -33.16 8.08
CA GLU A 46 -24.33 -33.22 6.63
C GLU A 46 -24.14 -31.86 5.96
N LEU A 47 -24.67 -30.79 6.57
CA LEU A 47 -24.54 -29.43 6.05
C LEU A 47 -23.08 -28.94 6.08
N ALA A 48 -22.27 -29.44 7.02
CA ALA A 48 -20.87 -29.05 7.11
C ALA A 48 -20.04 -29.58 5.94
N LYS A 49 -20.50 -30.64 5.24
CA LYS A 49 -19.81 -31.18 4.06
C LYS A 49 -19.85 -30.20 2.87
N ASP A 50 -20.86 -29.33 2.85
CA ASP A 50 -21.05 -28.33 1.79
C ASP A 50 -20.22 -27.05 2.01
N LEU A 51 -19.44 -26.97 3.09
CA LEU A 51 -18.55 -25.85 3.37
C LEU A 51 -17.46 -25.72 2.30
N LYS A 52 -17.61 -24.75 1.41
CA LYS A 52 -16.62 -24.49 0.35
C LYS A 52 -15.57 -23.49 0.81
N ARG A 53 -14.30 -23.86 0.59
CA ARG A 53 -13.17 -22.96 0.78
C ARG A 53 -13.14 -21.92 -0.34
N THR A 54 -13.15 -20.65 0.04
CA THR A 54 -13.02 -19.54 -0.91
C THR A 54 -11.54 -19.34 -1.25
N LYS A 55 -11.19 -19.47 -2.54
CA LYS A 55 -9.86 -19.05 -3.02
C LYS A 55 -9.82 -17.54 -2.97
N THR A 56 -8.99 -16.96 -2.10
CA THR A 56 -8.75 -15.51 -2.10
C THR A 56 -8.26 -15.10 -3.49
N LYS A 57 -9.08 -14.34 -4.21
CA LYS A 57 -8.71 -13.73 -5.48
C LYS A 57 -7.65 -12.68 -5.18
N ARG A 58 -6.41 -12.92 -5.62
CA ARG A 58 -5.43 -11.84 -5.70
C ARG A 58 -5.80 -11.04 -6.94
N SER A 59 -6.10 -9.76 -6.79
CA SER A 59 -6.29 -8.86 -7.92
C SER A 59 -4.90 -8.49 -8.44
N TYR A 60 -4.41 -9.24 -9.41
CA TYR A 60 -3.29 -8.81 -10.24
C TYR A 60 -3.87 -7.93 -11.35
N VAL A 61 -3.37 -6.71 -11.47
CA VAL A 61 -3.64 -5.89 -12.66
C VAL A 61 -2.55 -6.20 -13.66
N HIS A 62 -2.94 -6.62 -14.86
CA HIS A 62 -2.05 -6.63 -16.02
C HIS A 62 -2.08 -5.23 -16.61
N THR A 63 -1.08 -4.43 -16.30
CA THR A 63 -0.88 -3.12 -16.92
C THR A 63 0.31 -3.17 -17.84
N ILE A 64 0.27 -2.36 -18.90
CA ILE A 64 1.44 -2.09 -19.71
C ILE A 64 2.25 -1.02 -18.99
N GLY A 65 3.52 -1.29 -18.69
CA GLY A 65 4.45 -0.30 -18.16
C GLY A 65 4.71 0.81 -19.17
N ALA A 66 5.33 1.92 -18.73
CA ALA A 66 5.67 3.04 -19.63
C ALA A 66 6.60 2.65 -20.78
N ASP A 67 7.33 1.54 -20.63
CA ASP A 67 8.22 0.88 -21.57
C ASP A 67 7.50 -0.10 -22.53
N GLY A 68 6.18 -0.26 -22.42
CA GLY A 68 5.41 -1.19 -23.27
C GLY A 68 5.44 -2.64 -22.78
N VAL A 69 6.08 -2.92 -21.63
CA VAL A 69 6.26 -4.28 -21.11
C VAL A 69 5.05 -4.65 -20.23
N PRO A 70 4.46 -5.85 -20.39
CA PRO A 70 3.37 -6.29 -19.52
C PRO A 70 3.88 -6.53 -18.10
N MET A 71 3.35 -5.77 -17.14
CA MET A 71 3.67 -5.87 -15.72
C MET A 71 2.49 -6.45 -14.95
N CYS A 72 2.80 -7.34 -14.00
CA CYS A 72 1.86 -7.88 -13.03
C CYS A 72 2.08 -7.16 -11.70
N VAL A 73 1.25 -6.16 -11.41
CA VAL A 73 1.38 -5.40 -10.15
C VAL A 73 0.45 -6.01 -9.08
N PRO A 74 1.00 -6.50 -7.96
CA PRO A 74 0.18 -6.88 -6.81
C PRO A 74 -0.33 -5.62 -6.11
N GLY A 75 -1.65 -5.42 -6.05
CA GLY A 75 -2.22 -4.28 -5.29
C GLY A 75 -3.45 -3.62 -5.91
N GLY A 76 -3.84 -3.98 -7.12
CA GLY A 76 -4.95 -3.29 -7.80
C GLY A 76 -4.52 -1.95 -8.42
N VAL A 77 -5.50 -1.15 -8.86
CA VAL A 77 -5.29 0.13 -9.54
C VAL A 77 -4.71 1.24 -8.65
N ALA A 78 -4.70 1.05 -7.33
CA ALA A 78 -4.16 2.04 -6.38
C ALA A 78 -2.64 2.25 -6.54
N ALA A 79 -1.91 1.20 -6.92
CA ALA A 79 -0.46 1.26 -7.16
C ALA A 79 -0.07 2.08 -8.42
N LEU A 80 -1.03 2.48 -9.27
CA LEU A 80 -0.76 3.32 -10.44
C LEU A 80 -0.68 4.81 -10.10
N ASN A 81 -1.34 5.24 -9.02
CA ASN A 81 -1.37 6.64 -8.58
C ASN A 81 -0.33 6.94 -7.49
N GLU A 82 0.45 5.96 -7.07
CA GLU A 82 1.53 6.16 -6.10
C GLU A 82 2.76 6.75 -6.83
N PRO A 83 3.28 7.92 -6.40
CA PRO A 83 4.52 8.43 -6.94
C PRO A 83 5.63 7.40 -6.73
N ASN A 84 6.47 7.20 -7.75
CA ASN A 84 7.57 6.23 -7.67
C ASN A 84 8.56 6.67 -6.57
N PHE A 85 8.39 6.11 -5.38
CA PHE A 85 9.20 6.39 -4.19
C PHE A 85 10.68 6.07 -4.41
N TYR A 86 11.02 5.19 -5.36
CA TYR A 86 12.41 4.84 -5.67
C TYR A 86 13.15 5.89 -6.50
N ASN A 87 12.41 6.82 -7.13
CA ASN A 87 13.00 7.93 -7.90
C ASN A 87 13.03 9.25 -7.11
N MET A 88 12.57 9.26 -5.85
CA MET A 88 12.67 10.45 -5.01
C MET A 88 14.08 10.55 -4.42
N PRO A 89 14.76 11.71 -4.56
CA PRO A 89 16.06 11.89 -3.94
C PRO A 89 15.93 11.74 -2.43
N THR A 90 16.87 11.04 -1.82
CA THR A 90 16.91 10.89 -0.37
C THR A 90 17.19 12.24 0.28
N LEU A 91 16.77 12.46 1.53
CA LEU A 91 17.03 13.73 2.24
C LEU A 91 18.54 14.09 2.25
N ASN A 92 19.40 13.08 2.26
CA ASN A 92 20.85 13.25 2.17
C ASN A 92 21.29 13.80 0.81
N GLU A 93 20.65 13.39 -0.28
CA GLU A 93 20.92 13.89 -1.64
C GLU A 93 20.33 15.29 -1.88
N ILE A 94 19.17 15.60 -1.27
CA ILE A 94 18.57 16.94 -1.35
C ILE A 94 19.50 17.96 -0.69
N SER A 95 20.04 17.63 0.49
CA SER A 95 20.96 18.52 1.20
C SER A 95 22.25 18.81 0.42
N THR A 96 22.74 17.84 -0.36
CA THR A 96 23.97 18.01 -1.15
C THR A 96 23.73 18.77 -2.46
N LEU A 97 22.55 18.64 -3.07
CA LEU A 97 22.19 19.36 -4.31
C LEU A 97 21.87 20.84 -4.06
N GLU A 98 21.18 21.18 -2.96
CA GLU A 98 20.93 22.59 -2.60
C GLU A 98 22.22 23.35 -2.28
N GLU A 99 23.20 22.67 -1.68
CA GLU A 99 24.53 23.22 -1.36
C GLU A 99 25.33 23.56 -2.62
N GLN A 100 25.20 22.76 -3.69
CA GLN A 100 25.86 23.02 -4.97
C GLN A 100 25.21 24.19 -5.73
N GLN A 101 23.89 24.34 -5.64
CA GLN A 101 23.16 25.43 -6.31
C GLN A 101 23.38 26.80 -5.64
N ARG A 102 23.70 26.84 -4.34
CA ARG A 102 24.11 28.08 -3.65
C ARG A 102 25.58 28.47 -3.89
N ARG A 103 26.41 27.60 -4.48
CA ARG A 103 27.86 27.81 -4.64
C ARG A 103 28.29 28.14 -6.08
N SER A 104 27.41 28.68 -6.92
CA SER A 104 27.87 29.36 -8.13
C SER A 104 28.45 30.74 -7.77
N PRO A 105 29.74 31.02 -8.02
CA PRO A 105 30.22 32.39 -7.99
C PRO A 105 29.80 33.04 -9.31
N THR A 106 28.85 33.98 -9.29
CA THR A 106 28.80 34.96 -10.39
C THR A 106 30.02 35.86 -10.24
N SER A 107 31.06 35.51 -10.99
CA SER A 107 32.26 36.30 -11.16
C SER A 107 31.96 37.57 -11.96
N CYS A 108 32.59 38.66 -11.52
CA CYS A 108 33.20 39.71 -12.34
C CYS A 108 32.38 40.35 -13.48
N GLY A 109 32.01 41.62 -13.27
CA GLY A 109 31.62 42.54 -14.32
C GLY A 109 31.84 43.99 -13.88
N THR A 110 33.09 44.37 -13.57
CA THR A 110 33.48 45.78 -13.43
C THR A 110 33.46 46.45 -14.81
N SER A 111 32.61 47.47 -15.00
CA SER A 111 32.91 48.56 -15.93
C SER A 111 32.13 49.81 -15.51
N MET A 112 32.88 50.75 -14.93
CA MET A 112 32.49 52.16 -14.83
C MET A 112 32.50 52.74 -16.24
N MET A 113 31.35 53.23 -16.72
CA MET A 113 31.31 54.32 -17.69
C MET A 113 30.19 55.28 -17.30
N SER A 114 30.58 56.37 -16.64
CA SER A 114 29.88 57.64 -16.73
C SER A 114 29.74 58.05 -18.19
N SER A 115 28.52 58.32 -18.67
CA SER A 115 28.27 59.42 -19.62
C SER A 115 26.76 59.68 -19.82
N VAL A 116 26.26 60.73 -19.14
CA VAL A 116 25.44 61.87 -19.61
C VAL A 116 24.28 61.72 -20.64
N TYR A 117 23.22 62.54 -20.40
CA TYR A 117 22.06 62.97 -21.25
C TYR A 117 20.85 62.00 -21.32
N PHE A 118 19.55 62.37 -21.26
CA PHE A 118 18.71 63.59 -21.25
C PHE A 118 17.31 63.11 -20.75
N GLY A 119 16.60 63.74 -19.79
CA GLY A 119 15.68 64.85 -20.03
C GLY A 119 14.49 64.50 -20.95
N HIS A 120 13.30 64.22 -20.41
CA HIS A 120 12.02 64.84 -20.84
C HIS A 120 10.82 64.41 -19.99
N GLN A 121 9.91 65.38 -19.80
CA GLN A 121 8.56 65.26 -19.23
C GLN A 121 7.58 64.65 -20.23
#